data_AF-A0A017HTG4-F1
#
_entry.id   AF-A0A017HTG4-F1
#
_cell.length_a   1.000
_cell.length_b   1.000
_cell.length_c   1.000
_cell.angle_alpha   90.00
_cell.angle_beta   90.00
_cell.angle_gamma   90.00
#
_symmetry.space_group_name_H-M   'P 1'
#
loop_
_entity.id
_entity.type
_entity.pdbx_description
1 polymer ?
#
loop_
_entity_poly.entity_id
_entity_poly.type
_entity_poly.pdbx_seq_one_letter_code
_entity_poly.pdbx_strand_id
1 'polypeptide(L)' 'MTFNRPTLMLIALGLAGAAYAFRPRAAHPGSGTKSPYHPVRNAGPEEMTLPLRREWTKVDEAVDESFPASDPPATY' A
#
# COMPACT_ATOMS: atom_id res chain seq x y z
N MET A 1 -35.63 -37.54 10.04
CA MET A 1 -34.53 -37.10 10.92
C MET A 1 -34.85 -35.70 11.42
N THR A 2 -35.33 -35.56 12.65
CA THR A 2 -35.57 -34.25 13.28
C THR A 2 -34.27 -33.77 13.93
N PHE A 3 -33.68 -32.69 13.42
CA PHE A 3 -32.49 -32.10 14.02
C PHE A 3 -32.86 -31.41 15.33
N ASN A 4 -32.18 -31.79 16.41
CA ASN A 4 -32.39 -31.17 17.70
C ASN A 4 -31.83 -29.73 17.67
N ARG A 5 -32.50 -28.80 18.35
CA ARG A 5 -32.06 -27.40 18.50
C ARG A 5 -30.56 -27.24 18.82
N PRO A 6 -29.95 -28.03 19.73
CA PRO A 6 -28.51 -27.93 19.96
C PRO A 6 -27.66 -28.31 18.75
N THR A 7 -28.04 -29.31 17.95
CA THR A 7 -27.31 -29.70 16.74
C THR A 7 -27.40 -28.62 15.66
N LEU A 8 -28.56 -27.96 15.52
CA LEU A 8 -28.71 -26.81 14.63
C LEU A 8 -27.83 -25.62 15.06
N MET A 9 -27.70 -25.36 16.37
CA MET A 9 -26.83 -24.29 16.87
C MET A 9 -25.35 -24.56 16.61
N LEU A 10 -24.89 -25.81 16.73
CA LEU A 10 -23.50 -26.17 16.42
C LEU A 10 -23.19 -26.02 14.92
N ILE A 11 -24.12 -26.42 14.06
CA ILE A 11 -23.99 -26.23 12.61
C ILE A 11 -23.96 -24.73 12.26
N ALA A 12 -24.86 -23.94 12.85
CA ALA A 12 -24.89 -22.49 12.63
C ALA A 12 -23.60 -21.80 13.09
N LEU A 13 -23.05 -22.20 14.25
CA LEU A 13 -21.80 -21.66 14.77
C LEU A 13 -20.60 -22.03 13.89
N GLY A 14 -20.55 -23.28 13.40
CA GLY A 14 -19.52 -23.73 12.47
C GLY A 14 -19.57 -22.97 11.13
N LEU A 15 -20.77 -22.78 10.58
CA LEU A 15 -20.95 -22.01 9.34
C LEU A 15 -20.59 -20.53 9.53
N ALA A 16 -20.94 -19.93 10.66
CA ALA A 16 -20.57 -18.54 10.97
C ALA A 16 -19.05 -18.38 11.14
N GLY A 17 -18.39 -19.33 11.79
CA GLY A 17 -16.93 -19.35 11.92
C GLY A 17 -16.22 -19.50 10.58
N ALA A 18 -16.69 -20.40 9.72
CA ALA A 18 -16.17 -20.56 8.37
C ALA A 18 -16.36 -19.29 7.53
N ALA A 19 -17.56 -18.71 7.53
CA ALA A 19 -17.83 -17.45 6.83
C ALA A 19 -16.94 -16.30 7.34
N TYR A 20 -16.66 -16.25 8.64
CA TYR A 20 -15.77 -15.25 9.23
C TYR A 20 -14.30 -15.47 8.85
N ALA A 21 -13.85 -16.73 8.76
CA ALA A 21 -12.49 -17.06 8.35
C ALA A 21 -12.23 -16.76 6.87
N PHE A 22 -13.22 -16.98 6.01
CA PHE A 22 -13.14 -16.73 4.57
C PHE A 22 -13.61 -15.35 4.15
N ARG A 23 -14.03 -14.47 5.09
CA ARG A 23 -14.43 -13.11 4.73
C ARG A 23 -13.24 -12.40 4.08
N PRO A 24 -13.43 -11.75 2.91
CA PRO A 24 -12.36 -10.98 2.30
C PRO A 24 -11.94 -9.91 3.29
N ARG A 25 -10.65 -9.89 3.64
CA ARG A 25 -10.10 -8.80 4.44
C ARG A 25 -10.24 -7.55 3.57
N ALA A 26 -10.90 -6.52 4.10
CA ALA A 26 -10.95 -5.23 3.42
C ALA A 26 -9.51 -4.85 3.04
N ALA A 27 -9.27 -4.66 1.75
CA ALA A 27 -7.99 -4.19 1.26
C ALA A 27 -7.71 -2.88 2.00
N HIS A 28 -6.68 -2.87 2.84
CA HIS A 28 -6.19 -1.62 3.38
C HIS A 28 -5.68 -0.81 2.18
N PRO A 29 -6.21 0.40 1.93
CA PRO A 29 -5.70 1.25 0.84
C PRO A 29 -4.27 1.76 1.05
N GLY A 30 -3.49 1.15 1.96
CA GLY A 30 -2.22 1.72 2.42
C GLY A 30 -1.17 0.71 2.87
N SER A 31 -1.34 -0.60 2.66
CA SER A 31 -0.24 -1.55 2.90
C SER A 31 0.37 -1.95 1.56
N GLY A 32 1.31 -1.13 1.09
CA GLY A 32 2.09 -1.41 -0.11
C GLY A 32 2.69 -2.81 -0.04
N THR A 33 2.09 -3.76 -0.76
CA THR A 33 2.85 -4.84 -1.39
C THR A 33 3.74 -4.18 -2.44
N LYS A 34 4.85 -3.58 -1.98
CA LYS A 34 5.90 -3.13 -2.86
C LYS A 34 6.49 -4.38 -3.48
N SER A 35 6.40 -4.47 -4.80
CA SER A 35 7.25 -5.33 -5.61
C SER A 35 8.69 -5.33 -5.03
N PRO A 36 9.45 -6.43 -5.12
CA PRO A 36 10.86 -6.45 -4.73
C PRO A 36 11.70 -5.37 -5.44
N TYR A 37 11.17 -4.80 -6.54
CA TYR A 37 11.58 -3.53 -7.10
C TYR A 37 10.64 -2.43 -6.57
N HIS A 38 11.10 -1.69 -5.56
CA HIS A 38 10.44 -0.44 -5.19
C HIS A 38 10.34 0.43 -6.44
N PRO A 39 9.14 0.88 -6.86
CA PRO A 39 9.02 1.84 -7.95
C PRO A 39 9.81 3.07 -7.53
N VAL A 40 10.87 3.39 -8.29
CA VAL A 40 11.49 4.71 -8.21
C VAL A 40 10.41 5.69 -8.63
N ARG A 41 10.08 6.64 -7.76
CA ARG A 41 9.10 7.68 -8.10
C ARG A 41 9.71 8.63 -9.13
N ASN A 42 8.87 9.27 -9.93
CA ASN A 42 9.37 10.37 -10.76
C ASN A 42 9.88 11.51 -9.84
N ALA A 43 10.84 12.28 -10.35
CA ALA A 43 11.25 13.52 -9.73
C ALA A 43 10.18 14.60 -9.94
N GLY A 44 10.15 15.59 -9.06
CA GLY A 44 9.37 16.80 -9.26
C GLY A 44 8.38 17.12 -8.12
N PRO A 45 7.89 18.36 -8.10
CA PRO A 45 7.02 18.86 -7.03
C PRO A 45 5.65 18.18 -7.00
N GLU A 46 5.14 17.72 -8.14
CA GLU A 46 3.86 17.02 -8.28
C GLU A 46 3.86 15.62 -7.64
N GLU A 47 5.03 15.00 -7.51
CA GLU A 47 5.22 13.70 -6.88
C GLU A 47 5.45 13.80 -5.36
N MET A 48 5.50 15.02 -4.82
CA MET A 48 5.67 15.25 -3.38
C MET A 48 4.36 15.08 -2.60
N THR A 49 4.39 14.29 -1.53
CA THR A 49 3.25 14.14 -0.62
C THR A 49 3.01 15.37 0.25
N LEU A 50 4.07 16.11 0.57
CA LEU A 50 3.99 17.30 1.41
C LEU A 50 3.92 18.57 0.55
N PRO A 51 3.18 19.59 1.00
CA PRO A 51 3.15 20.86 0.30
C PRO A 51 4.53 21.51 0.29
N LEU A 52 4.87 22.11 -0.84
CA LEU A 52 6.10 22.89 -1.00
C LEU A 52 6.09 24.08 -0.04
N ARG A 53 7.18 24.23 0.72
CA ARG A 53 7.40 25.37 1.63
C ARG A 53 8.10 26.55 0.96
N ARG A 54 8.69 26.32 -0.21
CA ARG A 54 9.41 27.28 -1.03
C ARG A 54 9.25 26.90 -2.50
N GLU A 55 9.62 27.83 -3.38
CA GLU A 55 9.69 27.56 -4.81
C GLU A 55 10.63 26.38 -5.11
N TRP A 56 10.20 25.52 -6.03
CA TRP A 56 10.98 24.38 -6.51
C TRP A 56 12.06 24.88 -7.46
N THR A 57 13.32 24.63 -7.11
CA THR A 57 14.46 25.11 -7.89
C THR A 57 15.05 24.00 -8.75
N LYS A 58 15.88 24.38 -9.73
CA LYS A 58 16.64 23.41 -10.55
C LYS A 58 17.58 22.52 -9.73
N VAL A 59 18.06 23.03 -8.58
CA VAL A 59 18.89 22.24 -7.66
C VAL A 59 18.03 21.18 -6.96
N ASP A 60 16.79 21.50 -6.62
CA ASP A 60 15.87 20.53 -6.00
C ASP A 60 15.53 19.40 -6.98
N GLU A 61 15.28 19.74 -8.24
CA GLU A 61 15.07 18.76 -9.33
C GLU A 61 16.28 17.83 -9.47
N ALA A 62 17.49 18.40 -9.64
CA ALA A 62 18.70 17.61 -9.84
C ALA A 62 19.03 16.71 -8.64
N VAL A 63 18.74 17.16 -7.42
CA VAL A 63 18.88 16.34 -6.21
C VAL A 63 17.84 15.24 -6.17
N ASP A 64 16.60 15.51 -6.60
CA ASP A 64 15.53 14.52 -6.62
C ASP A 64 15.78 13.41 -7.66
N GLU A 65 16.28 13.77 -8.85
CA GLU A 65 16.66 12.85 -9.92
C GLU A 65 17.88 11.96 -9.59
N SER A 66 18.66 12.32 -8.56
CA SER A 66 19.85 11.55 -8.16
C SER A 66 19.54 10.25 -7.40
N PHE A 67 18.28 9.98 -7.06
CA PHE A 67 17.85 8.73 -6.43
C PHE A 67 17.34 7.72 -7.47
N PRO A 68 17.72 6.42 -7.42
CA PRO A 68 18.37 5.70 -6.32
C PRO A 68 19.90 5.55 -6.43
N ALA A 69 20.53 5.97 -7.53
CA ALA A 69 21.95 5.72 -7.78
C ALA A 69 22.74 7.02 -7.98
N SER A 70 23.83 7.10 -7.21
CA SER A 70 24.77 8.19 -6.92
C SER A 70 25.49 8.86 -8.11
N ASP A 71 24.90 8.93 -9.30
CA ASP A 71 25.50 9.62 -10.44
C ASP A 71 25.47 11.14 -10.19
N PRO A 72 26.64 11.83 -10.23
CA PRO A 72 26.66 13.28 -10.12
C PRO A 72 25.86 13.91 -11.26
N PRO A 73 25.18 15.05 -11.03
CA PRO A 73 24.39 15.71 -12.06
C PRO A 73 25.24 15.96 -13.31
N ALA A 74 24.73 15.55 -14.48
CA ALA A 74 25.45 15.57 -15.75
C ALA A 74 25.71 16.98 -16.32
N THR A 75 25.41 18.03 -15.55
CA THR A 75 25.50 19.43 -15.95
C THR A 75 26.64 20.13 -15.23
N TYR A 76 27.76 20.29 -15.94
CA TYR A 76 28.87 21.21 -15.63
C TYR A 76 28.88 22.37 -16.61
#